data_AF-A0A2V8UUF0-F1
#
_entry.id   AF-A0A2V8UUF0-F1
#
_cell.length_a   1.000
_cell.length_b   1.000
_cell.length_c   1.000
_cell.angle_alpha   90.00
_cell.angle_beta   90.00
_cell.angle_gamma   90.00
#
_symmetry.space_group_name_H-M   'P 1'
#
loop_
_entity.id
_entity.type
_entity.pdbx_description
1 polymer ?
#
loop_
_entity_poly.entity_id
_entity_poly.type
_entity_poly.pdbx_seq_one_letter_code
_entity_poly.pdbx_strand_id
1 'polypeptide(L)' 'MRRTTIFLPEDLHERLRREAFRSRLSMAELIRSRLEHRSSSGKKRKPKIDALGKVIGICGGGPDLTKDIDTELYGI' A
#
# COMPACT_ATOMS: atom_id res chain seq x y z
N MET A 1 -0.64 18.28 8.69
CA MET A 1 0.48 17.34 8.45
C MET A 1 0.79 16.59 9.73
N ARG A 2 1.10 15.29 9.65
CA ARG A 2 1.63 14.52 10.79
C ARG A 2 3.15 14.40 10.64
N ARG A 3 3.90 14.58 11.73
CA ARG A 3 5.36 14.35 11.73
C ARG A 3 5.60 12.86 11.87
N THR A 4 6.31 12.29 10.91
CA THR A 4 6.65 10.86 10.90
C THR A 4 8.17 10.74 10.86
N THR A 5 8.72 9.97 11.80
CA THR A 5 10.15 9.62 11.82
C THR A 5 10.27 8.20 11.28
N ILE A 6 11.12 8.01 10.27
CA ILE A 6 11.38 6.70 9.65
C ILE A 6 12.86 6.38 9.77
N PHE A 7 13.18 5.10 9.97
CA PHE A 7 14.55 4.63 9.88
C PHE A 7 14.87 4.32 8.41
N LEU A 8 16.04 4.75 7.95
CA LEU A 8 16.53 4.52 6.60
C LEU A 8 17.94 3.94 6.67
N PRO A 9 18.24 2.86 5.92
CA PRO A 9 19.62 2.39 5.74
C PRO A 9 20.54 3.54 5.28
N GLU A 10 21.78 3.53 5.77
CA GLU A 10 22.75 4.61 5.53
C GLU A 10 22.97 4.87 4.03
N ASP A 11 23.10 3.81 3.23
CA ASP A 11 23.24 3.90 1.77
C ASP A 11 22.07 4.64 1.11
N LEU A 12 20.84 4.39 1.58
CA LEU A 12 19.65 5.05 1.05
C LEU A 12 19.59 6.51 1.49
N HIS A 13 19.99 6.79 2.72
CA HIS A 13 20.05 8.15 3.24
C HIS A 13 21.05 9.00 2.42
N GLU A 14 22.22 8.45 2.14
CA GLU A 14 23.26 9.14 1.38
C GLU A 14 22.86 9.38 -0.08
N ARG A 15 22.23 8.39 -0.73
CA ARG A 15 21.67 8.57 -2.08
C ARG A 15 20.61 9.67 -2.10
N LEU A 16 19.71 9.68 -1.12
CA LEU A 16 18.64 10.67 -1.02
C LEU A 16 19.20 12.08 -0.77
N ARG A 17 20.25 12.20 0.05
CA ARG A 17 20.98 13.45 0.28
C ARG A 17 21.57 13.98 -1.02
N ARG A 18 22.30 13.17 -1.78
CA ARG A 18 22.90 13.58 -3.06
C ARG A 18 21.83 14.02 -4.07
N GLU A 19 20.71 13.32 -4.13
CA GLU A 19 19.61 13.66 -5.04
C GLU A 19 18.93 14.98 -4.65
N ALA A 20 18.74 15.22 -3.35
CA ALA A 20 18.21 16.47 -2.82
C ALA A 20 19.11 17.66 -3.17
N PHE A 21 20.44 17.51 -3.02
CA PHE A 21 21.41 18.52 -3.45
C PHE A 21 21.34 18.80 -4.94
N ARG A 22 21.34 17.76 -5.78
CA ARG A 22 21.28 17.90 -7.23
C ARG A 22 20.01 18.62 -7.68
N SER A 23 18.89 18.35 -7.01
CA SER A 23 17.58 18.89 -7.35
C SER A 23 17.29 20.25 -6.68
N ARG A 24 18.19 20.73 -5.81
CA ARG A 24 18.01 21.93 -4.96
C ARG A 24 16.72 21.91 -4.13
N LEU A 25 16.28 20.71 -3.73
CA LEU A 25 15.11 20.52 -2.88
C LEU A 25 15.53 20.02 -1.51
N SER A 26 14.70 20.25 -0.49
CA SER A 26 14.91 19.59 0.80
C SER A 26 14.64 18.08 0.69
N MET A 27 15.33 17.28 1.51
CA MET A 27 15.12 15.83 1.57
C MET A 27 13.64 15.48 1.83
N ALA A 28 12.99 16.21 2.74
CA ALA A 28 11.58 16.03 3.07
C ALA A 28 10.64 16.37 1.89
N GLU A 29 10.98 17.37 1.09
CA GLU A 29 10.21 17.73 -0.10
C GLU A 29 10.37 16.70 -1.21
N LEU A 30 11.59 16.19 -1.41
CA LEU A 30 11.86 15.11 -2.34
C LEU A 30 11.10 13.84 -1.96
N ILE A 31 11.08 13.47 -0.68
CA ILE A 31 10.30 12.33 -0.18
C ILE A 31 8.80 12.54 -0.45
N ARG A 32 8.25 13.71 -0.11
CA ARG A 32 6.83 14.03 -0.33
C ARG A 32 6.45 13.95 -1.80
N SER A 33 7.23 14.58 -2.68
CA SER A 33 7.00 14.56 -4.13
C SER A 33 6.95 13.12 -4.65
N ARG A 34 7.90 12.27 -4.26
CA ARG A 34 7.91 10.86 -4.68
C ARG A 34 6.71 10.07 -4.14
N LEU A 35 6.28 10.32 -2.91
CA LEU A 35 5.11 9.67 -2.33
C LEU A 35 3.80 10.10 -3.04
N GLU A 36 3.65 11.38 -3.36
CA GLU A 36 2.49 11.92 -4.08
C GLU A 36 2.42 11.42 -5.54
N HIS A 37 3.56 11.33 -6.23
CA HIS A 37 3.62 10.75 -7.57
C HIS A 37 3.27 9.24 -7.55
N ARG A 38 3.63 8.53 -6.48
CA ARG A 38 3.32 7.11 -6.32
C ARG A 38 1.86 6.87 -5.92
N SER A 39 1.25 7.77 -5.15
CA SER A 39 -0.17 7.67 -4.80
C SER A 39 -1.09 8.05 -5.97
N SER A 40 -0.69 9.00 -6.80
CA SER A 40 -1.45 9.41 -8.01
C SER A 40 -1.37 8.39 -9.16
N SER A 41 -0.28 7.62 -9.26
CA SER A 41 -0.18 6.45 -10.15
C SER A 41 -0.86 5.19 -9.59
N GLY A 42 -1.18 5.17 -8.30
CA GLY A 42 -2.09 4.22 -7.66
C GLY A 42 -3.56 4.44 -8.00
N LYS A 43 -3.89 4.88 -9.23
CA LYS A 43 -5.27 4.83 -9.73
C LYS A 43 -5.76 3.40 -9.59
N LYS A 44 -6.75 3.21 -8.70
CA LYS A 44 -7.46 1.96 -8.41
C LYS A 44 -7.50 1.11 -9.68
N ARG A 45 -6.78 0.00 -9.71
CA ARG A 45 -7.01 -1.03 -10.74
C ARG A 45 -8.48 -1.36 -10.59
N LYS A 46 -9.31 -0.99 -11.58
CA LYS A 46 -10.69 -1.45 -11.64
C LYS A 46 -10.60 -2.97 -11.42
N PRO A 47 -11.35 -3.56 -10.46
CA PRO A 47 -11.31 -4.99 -10.30
C PRO A 47 -11.62 -5.59 -11.66
N LYS A 48 -10.65 -6.30 -12.24
CA LYS A 48 -10.89 -7.12 -13.42
C LYS A 48 -12.04 -8.02 -12.98
N ILE A 49 -13.18 -7.91 -13.65
CA ILE A 49 -14.40 -8.64 -13.30
C ILE A 49 -13.98 -10.08 -13.06
N ASP A 50 -13.93 -10.47 -11.80
CA ASP A 50 -13.48 -11.79 -11.41
C ASP A 50 -14.64 -12.72 -11.74
N ALA A 51 -14.39 -13.72 -12.58
CA ALA A 51 -15.40 -14.70 -12.93
C ALA A 51 -15.93 -15.37 -11.66
N LEU A 52 -15.10 -15.52 -10.63
CA LEU A 52 -15.46 -16.03 -9.31
C LEU A 52 -16.31 -15.03 -8.49
N GLY A 53 -16.04 -13.73 -8.62
CA GLY A 53 -16.82 -12.68 -7.97
C GLY A 53 -18.28 -12.60 -8.43
N LYS A 54 -18.56 -13.06 -9.67
CA LYS A 54 -19.94 -13.22 -10.18
C LYS A 54 -20.71 -14.36 -9.50
N VAL A 55 -20.00 -15.32 -8.91
CA VAL A 55 -20.55 -16.53 -8.29
C VAL A 55 -20.69 -16.38 -6.77
N ILE A 56 -20.09 -15.33 -6.19
CA ILE A 56 -20.27 -14.97 -4.78
C ILE A 56 -21.75 -14.64 -4.55
N GLY A 57 -22.43 -15.49 -3.79
CA GLY A 57 -23.88 -15.42 -3.56
C GLY A 57 -24.74 -16.39 -4.39
N ILE A 58 -24.17 -17.11 -5.37
CA ILE A 58 -24.88 -18.17 -6.12
C ILE A 58 -24.91 -19.48 -5.32
N CYS A 59 -23.82 -19.81 -4.64
CA CYS A 59 -23.81 -20.86 -3.62
C CYS A 59 -24.24 -20.26 -2.28
N GLY A 60 -25.54 -20.11 -2.09
CA GLY A 60 -26.11 -19.81 -0.78
C GLY A 60 -25.95 -21.01 0.14
N GLY A 61 -24.94 -21.00 1.00
CA GLY A 61 -24.71 -22.14 1.90
C GLY A 61 -23.47 -21.98 2.75
N GLY A 62 -23.49 -21.03 3.67
CA GLY A 62 -22.51 -20.99 4.76
C GLY A 62 -22.43 -19.63 5.43
N PRO A 63 -22.09 -19.57 6.73
CA PRO A 63 -21.73 -18.32 7.39
C PRO A 63 -20.62 -17.61 6.61
N ASP A 64 -20.51 -16.29 6.78
CA ASP A 64 -19.51 -15.47 6.09
C ASP A 64 -18.10 -15.78 6.65
N LEU A 65 -17.57 -16.92 6.21
CA LEU A 65 -16.27 -17.51 6.55
C LEU A 65 -15.12 -16.53 6.33
N THR A 66 -15.35 -15.48 5.54
CA THR A 66 -14.37 -14.42 5.25
C THR A 66 -14.04 -13.55 6.45
N LYS A 67 -14.94 -13.46 7.44
CA LYS A 67 -14.76 -12.58 8.59
C LYS A 67 -13.92 -13.20 9.70
N ASP A 68 -14.10 -14.49 9.94
CA ASP A 68 -13.43 -15.25 11.01
C ASP A 68 -12.71 -16.48 10.43
N ILE A 69 -11.96 -16.27 9.35
CA ILE A 69 -11.21 -17.32 8.63
C ILE A 69 -10.35 -18.14 9.61
N ASP A 70 -9.66 -17.45 10.52
CA ASP A 70 -8.72 -18.09 11.43
C ASP A 70 -9.44 -18.93 12.49
N THR A 71 -10.57 -18.46 13.02
CA THR A 71 -11.37 -19.21 14.00
C THR A 71 -12.04 -20.42 13.36
N GLU A 72 -12.49 -20.31 12.11
CA GLU A 72 -13.16 -21.44 11.46
C GLU A 72 -12.19 -22.50 10.92
N LEU A 73 -10.97 -22.10 10.52
CA LEU A 73 -9.93 -23.04 10.09
C LEU A 73 -9.12 -23.64 11.24
N TYR A 74 -8.91 -22.87 12.31
CA TYR A 74 -8.00 -23.26 13.39
C TYR A 74 -8.66 -23.37 14.78
N GLY A 75 -9.95 -23.02 14.92
CA GLY A 75 -10.71 -23.23 16.15
C GLY A 75 -10.25 -22.39 17.36
N ILE A 76 -9.55 -21.29 17.10
CA ILE A 76 -8.99 -20.35 18.11
C ILE A 76 -9.73 -19.02 18.12
#